data_AF-A0A1I7VEC6-F1
#
_entry.id   AF-A0A1I7VEC6-F1
#
_cell.length_a   1.000
_cell.length_b   1.000
_cell.length_c   1.000
_cell.angle_alpha   90.00
_cell.angle_beta   90.00
_cell.angle_gamma   90.00
#
_symmetry.space_group_name_H-M   'P 1'
#
loop_
_entity.id
_entity.type
_entity.pdbx_description
1 polymer ?
#
loop_
_entity_poly.entity_id
_entity_poly.type
_entity_poly.pdbx_seq_one_letter_code
_entity_poly.pdbx_strand_id
1 'polypeptide(L)'
;MPNIKGKKPTISLSIKDEFDEERIRQMEEMARNLESSTAISPAAHFGAIWYFRNISTCMTLDQCRIVIGKTSNEILTCSMAENASTLILRGWKNLEPIIKKENFDYFLGQALLKHR
;
A
#
# COMPACT_ATOMS: atom_id res chain seq x y z
N MET A 1 54.15 -2.78 20.72
CA MET A 1 53.27 -3.50 19.76
C MET A 1 51.82 -3.13 20.09
N PRO A 2 51.12 -2.32 19.28
CA PRO A 2 49.74 -1.93 19.57
C PRO A 2 48.72 -2.89 18.93
N ASN A 3 47.67 -3.14 19.71
CA ASN A 3 46.57 -4.06 19.51
C ASN A 3 45.58 -3.56 18.42
N ILE A 4 45.53 -4.20 17.25
CA ILE A 4 44.57 -3.86 16.18
C ILE A 4 43.30 -4.69 16.41
N LYS A 5 42.37 -4.12 17.20
CA LYS A 5 40.98 -4.61 17.26
C LYS A 5 40.32 -4.37 15.91
N GLY A 6 39.85 -5.47 15.30
CA GLY A 6 39.11 -5.46 14.05
C GLY A 6 37.92 -4.52 14.09
N LYS A 7 37.96 -3.47 13.25
CA LYS A 7 36.77 -2.76 12.81
C LYS A 7 36.09 -3.60 11.75
N LYS A 8 35.08 -4.39 12.13
CA LYS A 8 34.02 -4.76 11.20
C LYS A 8 33.36 -3.44 10.75
N PRO A 9 33.22 -3.16 9.45
CA PRO A 9 32.34 -2.09 9.03
C PRO A 9 30.94 -2.51 9.45
N THR A 10 30.37 -1.80 10.42
CA THR A 10 28.93 -1.79 10.65
C THR A 10 28.33 -1.17 9.39
N ILE A 11 28.02 -2.02 8.41
CA ILE A 11 27.06 -1.68 7.38
C ILE A 11 25.77 -1.47 8.17
N SER A 12 25.48 -0.22 8.50
CA SER A 12 24.13 0.18 8.89
C SER A 12 23.26 -0.19 7.70
N LEU A 13 22.64 -1.37 7.76
CA LEU A 13 21.53 -1.75 6.89
C LEU A 13 20.41 -0.73 7.16
N SER A 14 20.50 0.42 6.51
CA SER A 14 19.37 1.28 6.19
C SER A 14 18.58 0.62 5.04
N ILE A 15 18.22 -0.65 5.21
CA ILE A 15 17.27 -1.35 4.34
C ILE A 15 15.90 -1.26 5.02
N LYS A 16 15.48 -0.04 5.37
CA LYS A 16 14.13 0.24 5.86
C LYS A 16 13.39 1.07 4.81
N ASP A 17 12.45 0.40 4.15
CA ASP A 17 11.19 0.96 3.66
C ASP A 17 11.24 2.09 2.61
N GLU A 18 12.06 1.96 1.57
CA GLU A 18 11.75 2.64 0.30
C GLU A 18 10.68 1.86 -0.46
N PHE A 19 9.47 1.77 0.11
CA PHE A 19 8.31 1.87 -0.78
C PHE A 19 8.30 3.33 -1.23
N ASP A 20 8.88 3.52 -2.41
CA ASP A 20 9.26 4.79 -3.00
C ASP A 20 8.14 5.83 -2.84
N GLU A 21 8.43 6.96 -2.19
CA GLU A 21 7.43 8.03 -2.01
C GLU A 21 6.91 8.50 -3.37
N GLU A 22 7.73 8.39 -4.42
CA GLU A 22 7.32 8.69 -5.78
C GLU A 22 6.23 7.72 -6.29
N ARG A 23 6.29 6.44 -5.91
CA ARG A 23 5.21 5.50 -6.25
C ARG A 23 3.90 5.88 -5.59
N ILE A 24 3.93 6.33 -4.34
CA ILE A 24 2.72 6.74 -3.63
C ILE A 24 2.16 8.02 -4.29
N ARG A 25 3.03 8.96 -4.65
CA ARG A 25 2.64 10.17 -5.37
C ARG A 25 1.94 9.87 -6.70
N GLN A 26 2.47 8.90 -7.46
CA GLN A 26 1.85 8.42 -8.70
C GLN A 26 0.49 7.75 -8.45
N MET A 27 0.38 6.93 -7.40
CA MET A 27 -0.89 6.30 -7.02
C MET A 27 -1.94 7.35 -6.65
N GLU A 28 -1.57 8.38 -5.92
CA GLU A 28 -2.47 9.49 -5.58
C GLU A 28 -2.85 10.32 -6.81
N GLU A 29 -1.96 10.50 -7.78
CA GLU A 29 -2.29 11.15 -9.05
C GLU A 29 -3.34 10.35 -9.83
N MET A 30 -3.16 9.03 -9.92
CA MET A 30 -4.15 8.14 -10.54
C MET A 30 -5.48 8.15 -9.77
N ALA A 31 -5.44 8.23 -8.44
CA ALA A 31 -6.64 8.35 -7.62
C ALA A 31 -7.39 9.67 -7.89
N ARG A 32 -6.67 10.79 -7.97
CA ARG A 32 -7.24 12.09 -8.35
C ARG A 32 -7.89 12.05 -9.73
N ASN A 33 -7.32 11.30 -10.67
CA ASN A 33 -7.90 11.10 -12.00
C ASN A 33 -9.22 10.31 -11.98
N LEU A 34 -9.49 9.55 -10.92
CA LEU A 34 -10.78 8.89 -10.69
C LEU A 34 -11.78 9.80 -9.98
N GLU A 35 -11.32 10.65 -9.07
CA GLU A 35 -12.12 11.63 -8.31
C GLU A 35 -12.70 12.74 -9.19
N SER A 36 -11.95 13.19 -10.20
CA SER A 36 -12.33 14.34 -11.00
C SER A 36 -13.60 14.08 -11.81
N SER A 37 -14.68 14.77 -11.47
CA SER A 37 -15.94 14.77 -12.23
C SER A 37 -15.86 15.60 -13.52
N THR A 38 -14.86 16.48 -13.63
CA THR A 38 -14.65 17.38 -14.76
C THR A 38 -13.67 16.81 -15.78
N ALA A 39 -14.22 16.37 -16.91
CA ALA A 39 -13.58 16.20 -18.22
C ALA A 39 -12.08 15.83 -18.22
N ILE A 40 -11.70 14.81 -17.46
CA ILE A 40 -10.50 14.06 -17.81
C ILE A 40 -10.80 13.32 -19.11
N SER A 41 -9.84 13.35 -20.05
CA SER A 41 -9.95 12.56 -21.28
C SER A 41 -10.38 11.13 -20.92
N PRO A 42 -11.40 10.54 -21.58
CA PRO A 42 -11.83 9.18 -21.28
C PRO A 42 -10.66 8.19 -21.22
N ALA A 43 -9.62 8.40 -22.02
CA ALA A 43 -8.39 7.61 -22.00
C ALA A 43 -7.64 7.64 -20.66
N ALA A 44 -7.55 8.79 -20.00
CA ALA A 44 -6.88 8.93 -18.71
C ALA A 44 -7.71 8.35 -17.55
N HIS A 45 -9.05 8.45 -17.62
CA HIS A 45 -9.92 7.78 -16.66
C HIS A 45 -9.84 6.24 -16.79
N PHE A 46 -9.91 5.72 -18.02
CA PHE A 46 -9.67 4.29 -18.27
C PHE A 46 -8.25 3.86 -17.86
N GLY A 47 -7.25 4.69 -18.10
CA GLY A 47 -5.87 4.45 -17.67
C GLY A 47 -5.76 4.27 -16.14
N ALA A 48 -6.43 5.13 -15.37
CA ALA A 48 -6.47 5.02 -13.92
C ALA A 48 -7.17 3.74 -13.44
N ILE A 49 -8.31 3.37 -14.05
CA ILE A 49 -9.01 2.10 -13.75
C ILE A 49 -8.07 0.90 -13.99
N TRP A 50 -7.40 0.86 -15.15
CA TRP A 50 -6.47 -0.21 -15.48
C TRP A 50 -5.26 -0.25 -14.53
N TYR A 51 -4.76 0.92 -14.12
CA TYR A 51 -3.67 1.03 -13.17
C TYR A 51 -4.03 0.40 -11.82
N PHE A 52 -5.18 0.75 -11.23
CA PHE A 52 -5.62 0.17 -9.96
C PHE A 52 -5.91 -1.33 -10.05
N ARG A 53 -6.45 -1.77 -11.19
CA ARG A 53 -6.65 -3.21 -11.45
C ARG A 53 -5.34 -3.98 -11.49
N ASN A 54 -4.29 -3.41 -12.06
CA ASN A 54 -2.98 -4.07 -12.10
C ASN A 54 -2.33 -4.08 -10.71
N ILE A 55 -2.41 -2.97 -9.98
CA ILE A 55 -1.85 -2.86 -8.64
C ILE A 55 -2.46 -3.86 -7.66
N SER A 56 -3.77 -4.11 -7.74
CA SER A 56 -4.45 -5.11 -6.90
C SER A 56 -3.97 -6.55 -7.13
N THR A 57 -3.13 -6.80 -8.13
CA THR A 57 -2.51 -8.11 -8.36
C THR A 57 -1.05 -8.19 -7.93
N CYS A 58 -0.38 -7.05 -7.73
CA CYS A 58 1.07 -6.97 -7.57
C CYS A 58 1.55 -6.56 -6.16
N MET A 59 0.65 -6.11 -5.29
CA MET A 59 1.03 -5.65 -3.95
C MET A 59 0.85 -6.71 -2.87
N THR A 60 1.67 -6.63 -1.82
CA THR A 60 1.55 -7.43 -0.59
C THR A 60 0.73 -6.70 0.47
N LEU A 61 0.32 -7.41 1.53
CA LEU A 61 -0.39 -6.81 2.67
C LEU A 61 0.42 -5.69 3.33
N ASP A 62 1.73 -5.88 3.50
CA ASP A 62 2.59 -4.87 4.12
C ASP A 62 2.72 -3.63 3.23
N GLN A 63 2.80 -3.80 1.91
CA GLN A 63 2.78 -2.67 0.98
C GLN A 63 1.46 -1.91 1.03
N CYS A 64 0.31 -2.60 1.13
CA CYS A 64 -0.98 -1.95 1.34
C CYS A 64 -1.00 -1.14 2.65
N ARG A 65 -0.44 -1.68 3.75
CA ARG A 65 -0.32 -0.96 5.03
C ARG A 65 0.54 0.29 4.91
N ILE A 66 1.67 0.21 4.21
CA ILE A 66 2.56 1.36 4.00
C ILE A 66 1.86 2.46 3.20
N VAL A 67 1.20 2.10 2.09
CA VAL A 67 0.48 3.07 1.27
C VAL A 67 -0.64 3.73 2.08
N ILE A 68 -1.44 2.95 2.81
CA ILE A 68 -2.48 3.48 3.70
C ILE A 68 -1.87 4.39 4.77
N GLY A 69 -0.73 4.04 5.37
CA GLY A 69 -0.10 4.86 6.40
C GLY A 69 0.39 6.22 5.88
N LYS A 70 0.70 6.33 4.58
CA LYS A 70 1.31 7.52 3.98
C LYS A 70 0.35 8.40 3.18
N THR A 71 -0.68 7.83 2.57
CA THR A 71 -1.59 8.61 1.70
C THR A 71 -2.63 9.39 2.50
N SER A 72 -3.08 10.52 1.98
CA SER A 72 -4.30 11.21 2.46
C SER A 72 -5.48 11.09 1.49
N ASN A 73 -5.36 10.29 0.43
CA ASN A 73 -6.40 10.11 -0.57
C ASN A 73 -7.35 8.95 -0.19
N GLU A 74 -8.66 9.22 -0.22
CA GLU A 74 -9.70 8.26 0.20
C GLU A 74 -9.87 7.11 -0.81
N ILE A 75 -9.85 7.41 -2.12
CA ILE A 75 -9.90 6.38 -3.18
C ILE A 75 -8.73 5.41 -3.06
N LEU A 76 -7.52 5.95 -2.83
CA LEU A 76 -6.33 5.12 -2.66
C LEU A 76 -6.41 4.27 -1.40
N THR A 77 -6.87 4.84 -0.29
CA THR A 77 -7.10 4.10 0.97
C THR A 77 -8.10 2.96 0.76
N CYS A 78 -9.24 3.21 0.13
CA CYS A 78 -10.24 2.19 -0.21
C CYS A 78 -9.67 1.10 -1.12
N SER A 79 -8.95 1.51 -2.18
CA SER A 79 -8.34 0.58 -3.14
C SER A 79 -7.32 -0.35 -2.48
N MET A 80 -6.51 0.16 -1.55
CA MET A 80 -5.55 -0.66 -0.79
C MET A 80 -6.25 -1.62 0.17
N ALA A 81 -7.36 -1.20 0.79
CA ALA A 81 -8.16 -2.06 1.66
C ALA A 81 -8.87 -3.18 0.87
N GLU A 82 -9.39 -2.90 -0.31
CA GLU A 82 -9.98 -3.90 -1.21
C GLU A 82 -8.93 -4.93 -1.65
N ASN A 83 -7.75 -4.47 -2.04
CA ASN A 83 -6.66 -5.36 -2.41
C ASN A 83 -6.23 -6.25 -1.24
N ALA A 84 -6.04 -5.66 -0.06
CA ALA A 84 -5.68 -6.41 1.14
C ALA A 84 -6.74 -7.48 1.49
N SER A 85 -8.02 -7.12 1.38
CA SER A 85 -9.13 -8.06 1.57
C SER A 85 -9.06 -9.22 0.59
N THR A 86 -8.78 -8.93 -0.70
CA THR A 86 -8.62 -9.97 -1.73
C THR A 86 -7.47 -10.93 -1.41
N LEU A 87 -6.33 -10.42 -0.95
CA LEU A 87 -5.18 -11.24 -0.56
C LEU A 87 -5.50 -12.15 0.63
N ILE A 88 -6.19 -11.62 1.65
CA ILE A 88 -6.62 -12.39 2.83
C ILE A 88 -7.61 -13.48 2.41
N LEU A 89 -8.57 -13.15 1.55
CA LEU A 89 -9.57 -14.11 1.05
C LEU A 89 -8.93 -15.24 0.23
N ARG A 90 -7.91 -14.95 -0.58
CA ARG A 90 -7.14 -15.99 -1.31
C ARG A 90 -6.41 -16.95 -0.35
N GLY A 91 -5.87 -16.42 0.75
CA GLY A 91 -5.21 -17.20 1.79
C GLY A 91 -6.16 -17.79 2.85
N TRP A 92 -7.47 -17.59 2.73
CA TRP A 92 -8.42 -17.73 3.84
C TRP A 92 -8.37 -19.09 4.54
N LYS A 93 -8.21 -20.18 3.79
CA LYS A 93 -8.17 -21.54 4.35
C LYS A 93 -6.94 -21.79 5.23
N ASN A 94 -5.84 -21.05 4.99
CA ASN A 94 -4.55 -21.27 5.63
C ASN A 94 -4.25 -20.25 6.75
N LEU A 95 -5.12 -19.23 6.92
CA LEU A 95 -4.93 -18.19 7.92
C LEU A 95 -5.62 -18.55 9.23
N GLU A 96 -4.94 -18.30 10.35
CA GLU A 96 -5.53 -18.42 11.68
C GLU A 96 -6.67 -17.40 11.87
N PRO A 97 -7.72 -17.75 12.64
CA PRO A 97 -8.84 -16.85 12.91
C PRO A 97 -8.44 -15.47 13.44
N ILE A 98 -7.41 -15.41 14.30
CA ILE A 98 -6.95 -14.15 14.88
C ILE A 98 -6.33 -13.23 13.82
N ILE A 99 -5.49 -13.78 12.95
CA ILE A 99 -4.82 -13.04 11.87
C ILE A 99 -5.87 -12.52 10.87
N LYS A 100 -6.91 -13.30 10.58
CA LYS A 100 -8.03 -12.84 9.75
C LYS A 100 -8.69 -11.61 10.35
N LYS A 101 -9.08 -11.70 11.62
CA LYS A 101 -9.76 -10.63 12.34
C LYS A 101 -8.90 -9.36 12.39
N GLU A 102 -7.66 -9.46 12.83
CA GLU A 102 -6.76 -8.32 12.96
C GLU A 102 -6.54 -7.59 11.64
N ASN A 103 -6.36 -8.34 10.54
CA ASN A 103 -6.20 -7.71 9.23
C ASN A 103 -7.49 -7.06 8.74
N PHE A 104 -8.64 -7.75 8.88
CA PHE A 104 -9.93 -7.17 8.51
C PHE A 104 -10.22 -5.90 9.31
N ASP A 105 -10.06 -5.94 10.63
CA ASP A 105 -10.29 -4.79 11.52
C ASP A 105 -9.38 -3.62 11.14
N TYR A 106 -8.10 -3.87 10.86
CA TYR A 106 -7.17 -2.83 10.44
C TYR A 106 -7.57 -2.22 9.08
N PHE A 107 -7.67 -3.02 8.01
CA PHE A 107 -7.89 -2.47 6.66
C PHE A 107 -9.27 -1.85 6.51
N LEU A 108 -10.31 -2.50 7.04
CA LEU A 108 -11.67 -1.96 7.02
C LEU A 108 -11.77 -0.71 7.92
N GLY A 109 -11.13 -0.73 9.09
CA GLY A 109 -11.07 0.44 9.98
C GLY A 109 -10.41 1.64 9.30
N GLN A 110 -9.30 1.43 8.61
CA GLN A 110 -8.62 2.50 7.85
C GLN A 110 -9.51 3.06 6.73
N ALA A 111 -10.19 2.20 5.97
CA ALA A 111 -11.11 2.66 4.92
C ALA A 111 -12.30 3.45 5.47
N LEU A 112 -12.84 3.06 6.64
CA LEU A 112 -14.06 3.67 7.19
C LEU A 112 -13.81 4.92 8.03
N LEU A 113 -12.67 5.00 8.72
CA LEU A 113 -12.48 5.97 9.81
C LEU A 113 -11.38 6.99 9.55
N LYS A 114 -10.46 6.73 8.62
CA LYS A 114 -9.28 7.59 8.44
C LYS A 114 -9.59 9.01 7.99
N HIS A 115 -10.70 9.20 7.28
CA HIS A 115 -11.12 10.48 6.71
C HIS A 115 -12.38 11.07 7.41
N ARG A 116 -12.79 10.51 8.55
CA ARG A 116 -13.90 11.00 9.39
C ARG A 116 -13.36 11.76 10.59
#